data_AF-A0A969EKI7-F1
#
_entry.id   AF-A0A969EKI7-F1
#
_cell.length_a   1.000
_cell.length_b   1.000
_cell.length_c   1.000
_cell.angle_alpha   90.00
_cell.angle_beta   90.00
_cell.angle_gamma   90.00
#
_symmetry.space_group_name_H-M   'P 1'
#
loop_
_entity.id
_entity.type
_entity.pdbx_description
1 polymer ?
#
loop_
_entity_poly.entity_id
_entity_poly.type
_entity_poly.pdbx_seq_one_letter_code
_entity_poly.pdbx_strand_id
1 'polypeptide(L)'
;MAIAISEIVETYKNRFQVGLPYVVEKPVDDLSLIITIPAFKEPDIEKILQSLAECEKPAGIVEILLVINAPAEATEDVLKINQKAFETARMLELPEFLQLRIIRSENIAKKYFGAGMARKIGMDEAVQRVGCFKKRWSDCLPGCRLYSIS
;
A
#
# COMPACT_ATOMS: atom_id res chain seq x y z
N MET A 1 12.43 -25.61 -10.65
CA MET A 1 13.20 -24.61 -9.86
C MET A 1 12.21 -23.65 -9.23
N ALA A 2 12.31 -23.38 -7.94
CA ALA A 2 11.50 -22.34 -7.30
C ALA A 2 12.14 -20.98 -7.62
N ILE A 3 11.39 -20.10 -8.29
CA ILE A 3 11.82 -18.74 -8.62
C ILE A 3 11.90 -17.94 -7.31
N ALA A 4 12.98 -17.17 -7.12
CA ALA A 4 13.09 -16.31 -5.94
C ALA A 4 12.09 -15.15 -6.04
N ILE A 5 11.52 -14.71 -4.91
CA ILE A 5 10.58 -13.56 -4.90
C ILE A 5 11.22 -12.32 -5.54
N SER A 6 12.51 -12.09 -5.31
CA SER A 6 13.26 -11.00 -5.94
C SER A 6 13.24 -11.03 -7.47
N GLU A 7 13.29 -12.22 -8.08
CA GLU A 7 13.25 -12.38 -9.54
C GLU A 7 11.85 -12.10 -10.10
N ILE A 8 10.80 -12.52 -9.38
CA ILE A 8 9.41 -12.21 -9.73
C ILE A 8 9.17 -10.71 -9.66
N VAL A 9 9.64 -10.07 -8.59
CA VAL A 9 9.53 -8.62 -8.38
C VAL A 9 10.26 -7.86 -9.46
N GLU A 10 11.48 -8.26 -9.81
CA GLU A 10 12.26 -7.60 -10.87
C GLU A 10 11.58 -7.77 -12.24
N THR A 11 11.03 -8.95 -12.53
CA THR A 11 10.23 -9.17 -13.76
C THR A 11 9.00 -8.26 -13.80
N TYR A 12 8.27 -8.14 -12.68
CA TYR A 12 7.11 -7.25 -12.56
C TYR A 12 7.49 -5.79 -12.79
N LYS A 13 8.55 -5.32 -12.12
CA LYS A 13 9.04 -3.93 -12.22
C LYS A 13 9.37 -3.56 -13.67
N ASN A 14 10.08 -4.44 -14.37
CA ASN A 14 10.43 -4.24 -15.77
C ASN A 14 9.21 -4.25 -16.70
N ARG A 15 8.26 -5.17 -16.45
CA ARG A 15 7.04 -5.28 -17.27
C ARG A 15 6.11 -4.09 -17.13
N PHE A 16 5.91 -3.59 -15.91
CA PHE A 16 4.92 -2.57 -15.60
C PHE A 16 5.50 -1.16 -15.37
N GLN A 17 6.81 -1.01 -15.61
CA GLN A 17 7.55 0.26 -15.49
C GLN A 17 7.29 0.90 -14.13
N VAL A 18 7.52 0.12 -13.07
CA VAL A 18 7.35 0.56 -11.68
C VAL A 18 8.30 1.71 -11.39
N GLY A 19 7.79 2.78 -10.78
CA GLY A 19 8.55 3.95 -10.41
C GLY A 19 9.52 3.70 -9.24
N LEU A 20 10.18 4.77 -8.79
CA LEU A 20 10.96 4.73 -7.56
C LEU A 20 10.05 4.45 -6.34
N PRO A 21 10.56 3.78 -5.31
CA PRO A 21 9.80 3.51 -4.09
C PRO A 21 9.45 4.82 -3.38
N TYR A 22 8.23 4.90 -2.88
CA TYR A 22 7.78 5.99 -2.01
C TYR A 22 8.20 5.78 -0.56
N VAL A 23 8.27 4.52 -0.12
CA VAL A 23 8.68 4.13 1.23
C VAL A 23 10.08 3.53 1.16
N VAL A 24 11.07 4.25 1.67
CA VAL A 24 12.49 3.84 1.59
C VAL A 24 12.84 2.87 2.72
N GLU A 25 12.11 2.92 3.83
CA GLU A 25 12.34 2.01 4.95
C GLU A 25 11.97 0.57 4.58
N LYS A 26 12.88 -0.34 4.92
CA LYS A 26 12.64 -1.77 4.76
C LYS A 26 11.41 -2.18 5.62
N PRO A 27 10.53 -3.05 5.11
CA PRO A 27 9.50 -3.65 5.93
C PRO A 27 10.09 -4.44 7.10
N VAL A 28 9.30 -4.53 8.18
CA VAL A 28 9.60 -5.39 9.31
C VAL A 28 9.63 -6.86 8.88
N ASP A 29 10.44 -7.68 9.55
CA ASP A 29 10.68 -9.07 9.15
C ASP A 29 9.47 -10.00 9.34
N ASP A 30 8.48 -9.57 10.14
CA ASP A 30 7.21 -10.24 10.40
C ASP A 30 6.01 -9.58 9.69
N LEU A 31 6.26 -8.73 8.68
CA LEU A 31 5.21 -8.18 7.83
C LEU A 31 4.47 -9.33 7.12
N SER A 32 3.16 -9.39 7.35
CA SER A 32 2.29 -10.50 6.94
C SER A 32 1.23 -10.08 5.92
N LEU A 33 0.82 -8.81 5.93
CA LEU A 33 -0.22 -8.27 5.07
C LEU A 33 0.10 -6.83 4.70
N ILE A 34 -0.15 -6.46 3.45
CA ILE A 34 -0.11 -5.08 2.98
C ILE A 34 -1.51 -4.70 2.50
N ILE A 35 -2.08 -3.64 3.07
CA ILE A 35 -3.38 -3.09 2.69
C ILE A 35 -3.16 -1.79 1.94
N THR A 36 -3.55 -1.74 0.67
CA THR A 36 -3.50 -0.52 -0.13
C THR A 36 -4.84 0.20 -0.08
N ILE A 37 -4.86 1.44 0.41
CA ILE A 37 -6.06 2.28 0.53
C ILE A 37 -5.90 3.50 -0.39
N PRO A 38 -6.59 3.56 -1.54
CA PRO A 38 -6.63 4.77 -2.34
C PRO A 38 -7.51 5.83 -1.65
N ALA A 39 -7.02 7.06 -1.53
CA ALA A 39 -7.73 8.17 -0.90
C ALA A 39 -7.72 9.43 -1.79
N PHE A 40 -8.92 9.89 -2.13
CA PHE A 40 -9.13 11.15 -2.84
C PHE A 40 -10.41 11.82 -2.35
N LYS A 41 -10.29 13.03 -1.81
CA LYS A 41 -11.41 13.72 -1.13
C LYS A 41 -12.08 12.82 -0.09
N GLU A 42 -11.28 12.12 0.71
CA GLU A 42 -11.76 11.20 1.74
C GLU A 42 -11.69 11.89 3.11
N PRO A 43 -12.73 12.63 3.54
CA PRO A 43 -12.70 13.38 4.80
C PRO A 43 -12.71 12.48 6.04
N ASP A 44 -13.22 11.25 5.91
CA ASP A 44 -13.45 10.32 7.01
C ASP A 44 -12.35 9.25 7.12
N ILE A 45 -11.12 9.61 6.76
CA ILE A 45 -9.98 8.68 6.77
C ILE A 45 -9.73 8.06 8.16
N GLU A 46 -10.01 8.84 9.21
CA GLU A 46 -9.92 8.40 10.59
C GLU A 46 -10.79 7.16 10.84
N LYS A 47 -12.05 7.19 10.37
CA LYS A 47 -13.00 6.09 10.55
C LYS A 47 -12.54 4.82 9.84
N ILE A 48 -11.94 4.95 8.66
CA ILE A 48 -11.38 3.82 7.90
C ILE A 48 -10.25 3.17 8.70
N LEU A 49 -9.33 3.98 9.21
CA LEU A 49 -8.19 3.49 9.98
C LEU A 49 -8.59 2.92 11.35
N GLN A 50 -9.56 3.52 12.03
CA GLN A 50 -10.15 3.00 13.27
C GLN A 50 -10.82 1.64 13.04
N SER A 51 -11.58 1.49 11.94
CA SER A 51 -12.19 0.21 11.60
C SER A 51 -11.15 -0.90 11.39
N LEU A 52 -9.97 -0.58 10.86
CA LEU A 52 -8.86 -1.54 10.76
C LEU A 52 -8.22 -1.84 12.12
N ALA A 53 -8.13 -0.85 13.00
CA ALA A 53 -7.63 -1.02 14.36
C ALA A 53 -8.54 -1.92 15.22
N GLU A 54 -9.84 -1.96 14.94
CA GLU A 54 -10.83 -2.80 15.60
C GLU A 54 -10.85 -4.25 15.11
N CYS A 55 -10.15 -4.55 14.00
CA CYS A 55 -10.08 -5.91 13.46
C CYS A 55 -9.22 -6.82 14.34
N GLU A 56 -9.47 -8.14 14.26
CA GLU A 56 -8.63 -9.13 14.92
C GLU A 56 -7.19 -9.07 14.41
N LYS A 57 -6.23 -9.00 15.34
CA LYS A 57 -4.80 -8.97 15.02
C LYS A 57 -4.40 -10.23 14.24
N PRO A 58 -3.80 -10.12 13.04
CA PRO A 58 -3.28 -11.28 12.33
C PRO A 58 -1.94 -11.76 12.93
N ALA A 59 -1.42 -12.87 12.42
CA ALA A 59 -0.22 -13.52 12.95
C ALA A 59 1.07 -12.67 12.89
N GLY A 60 1.08 -11.58 12.11
CA GLY A 60 2.22 -10.67 11.99
C GLY A 60 1.77 -9.22 11.86
N ILE A 61 2.70 -8.35 11.48
CA ILE A 61 2.42 -6.94 11.26
C ILE A 61 1.63 -6.76 9.96
N VAL A 62 0.71 -5.81 9.97
CA VAL A 62 -0.01 -5.33 8.80
C VAL A 62 0.50 -3.95 8.47
N GLU A 63 0.81 -3.72 7.20
CA GLU A 63 1.19 -2.40 6.73
C GLU A 63 0.09 -1.80 5.86
N ILE A 64 -0.31 -0.59 6.18
CA ILE A 64 -1.32 0.17 5.44
C ILE A 64 -0.59 1.17 4.56
N LEU A 65 -0.73 1.02 3.24
CA LEU A 65 -0.27 1.99 2.25
C LEU A 65 -1.45 2.90 1.90
N LEU A 66 -1.52 4.05 2.56
CA LEU A 66 -2.52 5.08 2.29
C LEU A 66 -2.06 5.95 1.13
N VAL A 67 -2.68 5.81 -0.04
CA VAL A 67 -2.31 6.52 -1.26
C VAL A 67 -3.22 7.73 -1.44
N ILE A 68 -2.78 8.89 -0.97
CA ILE A 68 -3.45 10.17 -1.20
C ILE A 68 -3.04 10.69 -2.58
N ASN A 69 -4.00 10.71 -3.52
CA ASN A 69 -3.74 11.14 -4.88
C ASN A 69 -4.64 12.31 -5.30
N ALA A 70 -4.16 13.15 -6.21
CA ALA A 70 -4.93 14.25 -6.77
C ALA A 70 -4.53 14.51 -8.24
N PRO A 71 -5.48 14.96 -9.09
CA PRO A 71 -5.12 15.42 -10.42
C PRO A 71 -4.34 16.74 -10.34
N ALA A 72 -3.52 17.05 -11.34
CA ALA A 72 -2.81 18.32 -11.44
C ALA A 72 -3.74 19.55 -11.40
N GLU A 73 -4.96 19.40 -11.90
CA GLU A 73 -6.01 20.43 -11.93
C GLU A 73 -6.96 20.36 -10.71
N ALA A 74 -6.54 19.74 -9.60
CA ALA A 74 -7.36 19.69 -8.40
C ALA A 74 -7.67 21.11 -7.89
N THR A 75 -8.91 21.34 -7.48
CA THR A 75 -9.28 22.63 -6.87
C THR A 75 -8.63 22.75 -5.49
N GLU A 76 -8.47 23.98 -5.00
CA GLU A 76 -7.91 24.22 -3.67
C GLU A 76 -8.68 23.49 -2.56
N ASP A 77 -10.00 23.42 -2.64
CA ASP A 77 -10.82 22.72 -1.65
C ASP A 77 -10.50 21.22 -1.60
N VAL A 78 -10.20 20.61 -2.75
CA VAL A 78 -9.80 19.21 -2.84
C VAL A 78 -8.45 18.98 -2.18
N LEU A 79 -7.50 19.86 -2.47
CA LEU A 79 -6.16 19.80 -1.86
C LEU A 79 -6.24 20.04 -0.35
N LYS A 80 -7.12 20.94 0.12
CA LYS A 80 -7.39 21.14 1.56
C LYS A 80 -7.98 19.90 2.22
N ILE A 81 -8.94 19.23 1.58
CA ILE A 81 -9.50 17.96 2.10
C ILE A 81 -8.43 16.88 2.16
N ASN A 82 -7.64 16.69 1.10
CA ASN A 82 -6.54 15.73 1.08
C ASN A 82 -5.47 16.04 2.13
N GLN A 83 -5.10 17.31 2.29
CA GLN A 83 -4.16 17.74 3.33
C GLN A 83 -4.71 17.46 4.72
N LYS A 84 -6.01 17.72 4.96
CA LYS A 84 -6.66 17.37 6.23
C LYS A 84 -6.61 15.87 6.48
N ALA A 85 -6.94 15.05 5.48
CA ALA A 85 -6.85 13.59 5.58
C ALA A 85 -5.42 13.13 5.89
N PHE A 86 -4.40 13.72 5.26
CA PHE A 86 -3.00 13.46 5.54
C PHE A 86 -2.65 13.75 7.02
N GLU A 87 -2.99 14.93 7.52
CA GLU A 87 -2.69 15.30 8.92
C GLU A 87 -3.43 14.42 9.91
N THR A 88 -4.72 14.16 9.66
CA THR A 88 -5.53 13.26 10.49
C THR A 88 -4.92 11.85 10.54
N ALA A 89 -4.57 11.28 9.38
CA ALA A 89 -3.97 9.95 9.32
C ALA A 89 -2.60 9.90 10.01
N ARG A 90 -1.80 10.97 9.90
CA ARG A 90 -0.47 11.06 10.53
C ARG A 90 -0.54 11.15 12.06
N MET A 91 -1.55 11.82 12.60
CA MET A 91 -1.72 12.00 14.05
C MET A 91 -2.45 10.83 14.72
N LEU A 92 -3.10 9.95 13.93
CA LEU A 92 -3.86 8.85 14.47
C LEU A 92 -2.93 7.79 15.08
N GLU A 93 -3.15 7.48 16.35
CA GLU A 93 -2.49 6.36 17.01
C GLU A 93 -3.15 5.05 16.57
N LEU A 94 -2.34 4.14 16.05
CA LEU A 94 -2.77 2.82 15.64
C LEU A 94 -2.18 1.75 16.58
N PRO A 95 -2.89 0.62 16.77
CA PRO A 95 -2.33 -0.53 17.45
C PRO A 95 -0.97 -0.94 16.87
N GLU A 96 -0.09 -1.48 17.71
CA GLU A 96 1.27 -1.86 17.32
C GLU A 96 1.35 -2.84 16.14
N PHE A 97 0.28 -3.60 15.88
CA PHE A 97 0.21 -4.53 14.75
C PHE A 97 -0.09 -3.86 13.40
N LEU A 98 -0.42 -2.57 13.38
CA LEU A 98 -0.68 -1.78 12.19
C LEU A 98 0.42 -0.73 12.01
N GLN A 99 1.07 -0.74 10.85
CA GLN A 99 2.01 0.31 10.44
C GLN A 99 1.42 1.12 9.29
N LEU A 100 1.24 2.42 9.49
CA LEU A 100 0.75 3.31 8.44
C LEU A 100 1.91 3.92 7.66
N ARG A 101 1.86 3.83 6.33
CA ARG A 101 2.69 4.58 5.39
C ARG A 101 1.80 5.41 4.48
N ILE A 102 2.05 6.71 4.44
CA ILE A 102 1.26 7.63 3.62
C ILE A 102 2.05 8.00 2.37
N ILE A 103 1.47 7.72 1.21
CA ILE A 103 2.02 8.03 -0.11
C ILE A 103 1.25 9.22 -0.67
N ARG A 104 1.96 10.32 -0.98
CA ARG A 104 1.38 11.49 -1.63
C ARG A 104 1.77 11.51 -3.10
N SER A 105 0.78 11.44 -3.99
CA SER A 105 0.95 11.57 -5.43
C SER A 105 -0.04 12.59 -5.99
N GLU A 106 0.29 13.86 -5.79
CA GLU A 106 -0.57 15.01 -6.08
C GLU A 106 0.01 15.82 -7.23
N ASN A 107 -0.01 15.27 -8.44
CA ASN A 107 0.19 16.00 -9.69
C ASN A 107 -0.12 15.09 -10.89
N ILE A 108 -1.18 14.28 -10.77
CA ILE A 108 -1.45 13.24 -11.76
C ILE A 108 -2.14 13.89 -12.96
N ALA A 109 -1.62 13.69 -14.17
CA ALA A 109 -2.31 14.15 -15.37
C ALA A 109 -3.74 13.58 -15.40
N LYS A 110 -4.74 14.43 -15.65
CA LYS A 110 -6.17 14.09 -15.53
C LYS A 110 -6.58 12.82 -16.27
N LYS A 111 -5.98 12.56 -17.44
CA LYS A 111 -6.19 11.33 -18.24
C LYS A 111 -5.83 10.02 -17.52
N TYR A 112 -5.01 10.09 -16.48
CA TYR A 112 -4.59 8.96 -15.66
C TYR A 112 -5.09 9.07 -14.22
N PHE A 113 -5.88 10.08 -13.90
CA PHE A 113 -6.39 10.28 -12.56
C PHE A 113 -7.57 9.34 -12.26
N GLY A 114 -7.64 8.87 -11.02
CA GLY A 114 -8.73 8.05 -10.49
C GLY A 114 -8.23 6.95 -9.56
N ALA A 115 -9.17 6.18 -9.01
CA ALA A 115 -8.87 5.10 -8.06
C ALA A 115 -7.97 4.01 -8.67
N GLY A 116 -8.03 3.79 -10.00
CA GLY A 116 -7.17 2.83 -10.69
C GLY A 116 -5.68 3.16 -10.58
N MET A 117 -5.33 4.44 -10.76
CA MET A 117 -3.94 4.88 -10.63
C MET A 117 -3.46 4.85 -9.18
N ALA A 118 -4.30 5.26 -8.23
CA ALA A 118 -3.98 5.16 -6.80
C ALA A 118 -3.71 3.69 -6.39
N ARG A 119 -4.54 2.76 -6.87
CA ARG A 119 -4.31 1.32 -6.67
C ARG A 119 -3.02 0.87 -7.33
N LYS A 120 -2.74 1.29 -8.57
CA LYS A 120 -1.46 0.95 -9.23
C LYS A 120 -0.27 1.42 -8.40
N ILE A 121 -0.26 2.68 -7.96
CA ILE A 121 0.81 3.24 -7.13
C ILE A 121 1.01 2.41 -5.86
N GLY A 122 -0.07 2.13 -5.11
CA GLY A 122 0.06 1.36 -3.88
C GLY A 122 0.42 -0.11 -4.11
N MET A 123 -0.04 -0.72 -5.21
CA MET A 123 0.36 -2.09 -5.57
C MET A 123 1.81 -2.17 -6.03
N ASP A 124 2.27 -1.20 -6.83
CA ASP A 124 3.66 -1.07 -7.26
C ASP A 124 4.58 -0.93 -6.03
N GLU A 125 4.16 -0.13 -5.03
CA GLU A 125 4.86 -0.03 -3.75
C GLU A 125 4.83 -1.36 -2.99
N ALA A 126 3.66 -1.99 -2.83
CA ALA A 126 3.53 -3.27 -2.13
C ALA A 126 4.43 -4.36 -2.72
N VAL A 127 4.54 -4.43 -4.05
CA VAL A 127 5.44 -5.37 -4.75
C VAL A 127 6.90 -5.09 -4.40
N GLN A 128 7.31 -3.83 -4.35
CA GLN A 128 8.67 -3.45 -3.93
C GLN A 128 8.93 -3.87 -2.47
N ARG A 129 7.95 -3.70 -1.57
CA ARG A 129 8.05 -4.13 -0.18
C ARG A 129 8.20 -5.64 -0.04
N VAL A 130 7.37 -6.41 -0.74
CA VAL A 130 7.45 -7.88 -0.76
C VAL A 130 8.79 -8.36 -1.31
N GLY A 131 9.37 -7.64 -2.27
CA GLY A 131 10.71 -7.92 -2.80
C GLY A 131 11.84 -7.82 -1.77
N CYS A 132 11.64 -7.11 -0.66
CA CYS A 132 12.60 -7.04 0.43
C CYS A 132 12.60 -8.28 1.34
N PHE A 133 11.64 -9.20 1.18
CA PHE A 133 11.59 -10.41 1.99
C PHE A 133 12.65 -11.43 1.58
N LYS A 134 13.32 -11.99 2.60
CA LYS A 134 14.27 -13.11 2.44
C LYS A 134 13.61 -14.49 2.47
N LYS A 135 12.33 -14.57 2.88
CA LYS A 135 11.57 -15.83 2.99
C LYS A 135 11.02 -16.25 1.63
N ARG A 136 10.83 -17.55 1.37
CA ARG A 136 10.09 -18.00 0.19
C ARG A 136 8.60 -17.80 0.42
N TRP A 137 7.85 -17.55 -0.65
CA TRP A 137 6.38 -17.45 -0.60
C TRP A 137 5.73 -18.69 0.04
N SER A 138 6.32 -19.87 -0.17
CA SER A 138 5.91 -21.15 0.44
C SER A 138 5.95 -21.14 1.97
N ASP A 139 6.77 -20.28 2.57
CA ASP A 139 7.03 -20.25 4.00
C ASP A 139 6.11 -19.23 4.70
N CYS A 140 5.47 -18.34 3.92
CA CYS A 140 4.60 -17.28 4.43
C CYS A 140 3.14 -17.72 4.63
N LEU A 141 2.72 -18.86 4.07
CA LEU A 141 1.36 -19.38 4.20
C LEU A 141 1.36 -20.87 4.54
N PRO A 142 1.56 -21.27 5.81
CA PRO A 142 1.28 -22.63 6.23
C PRO A 142 -0.23 -22.89 6.08
N GLY A 143 -0.64 -23.51 4.96
CA GLY A 143 -2.02 -23.93 4.71
C GLY A 143 -2.65 -23.49 3.39
N CYS A 144 -2.05 -22.57 2.61
CA CYS A 144 -2.55 -22.28 1.26
C CYS A 144 -2.13 -23.39 0.30
N ARG A 145 -2.97 -24.43 0.20
CA ARG A 145 -2.98 -25.30 -0.98
C ARG A 145 -3.24 -24.41 -2.19
N LEU A 146 -2.22 -24.22 -3.03
CA LEU A 146 -2.39 -23.74 -4.39
C LEU A 146 -3.42 -24.66 -5.04
N TYR A 147 -4.66 -24.21 -5.17
CA TYR A 147 -5.59 -24.81 -6.11
C TYR A 147 -5.00 -24.54 -7.49
N SER A 148 -4.31 -25.56 -8.03
CA SER A 148 -3.99 -25.60 -9.45
C SER A 148 -5.32 -25.54 -10.19
N ILE A 149 -5.58 -24.42 -10.85
CA ILE A 149 -6.63 -24.38 -11.87
C ILE A 149 -6.02 -25.13 -13.06
N SER A 150 -6.33 -26.43 -13.11
CA SER A 150 -6.19 -27.29 -14.29
C SER A 150 -7.27 -26.94 -15.31
#